data_AF-A0A2S6SSV9-F1
#
_entry.id   AF-A0A2S6SSV9-F1
#
_cell.length_a   1.000
_cell.length_b   1.000
_cell.length_c   1.000
_cell.angle_alpha   90.00
_cell.angle_beta   90.00
_cell.angle_gamma   90.00
#
_symmetry.space_group_name_H-M   'P 1'
#
loop_
_entity.id
_entity.type
_entity.pdbx_description
1 polymer ?
#
loop_
_entity_poly.entity_id
_entity_poly.type
_entity_poly.pdbx_seq_one_letter_code
_entity_poly.pdbx_strand_id
1 'polypeptide(L)'
;MFIQCSDCHYKYLVNSADLKPDGRMVECANCGNQWFQETSSEEELLSQSVPSSKISKTNSQSNINLNATDDTESKNNIYLPSTIVNEQKVSIINSFLVIFILFILITSFWLLRLYGTNIFVIINFYLQEFFFNLKLIINDIAKIIYLILN
;
A
#
# COMPACT_ATOMS: atom_id res chain seq x y z
N MET A 1 -18.37 -13.86 15.60
CA MET A 1 -17.63 -13.89 16.88
C MET A 1 -17.57 -12.48 17.47
N PHE A 2 -17.40 -12.35 18.79
CA PHE A 2 -17.05 -11.06 19.39
C PHE A 2 -15.55 -11.00 19.66
N ILE A 3 -14.91 -9.88 19.31
CA ILE A 3 -13.51 -9.60 19.62
C ILE A 3 -13.44 -8.33 20.48
N GLN A 4 -12.38 -8.19 21.26
CA GLN A 4 -12.21 -7.07 22.19
C GLN A 4 -10.83 -6.44 22.00
N CYS A 5 -10.78 -5.10 21.93
CA CYS A 5 -9.51 -4.39 21.89
C CYS A 5 -8.76 -4.53 23.23
N SER A 6 -7.45 -4.79 23.19
CA SER A 6 -6.59 -4.87 24.37
C SER A 6 -6.48 -3.57 25.16
N ASP A 7 -6.63 -2.43 24.48
CA ASP A 7 -6.25 -1.12 25.04
C ASP A 7 -7.46 -0.37 25.58
N CYS A 8 -8.52 -0.26 24.79
CA CYS A 8 -9.73 0.46 25.17
C CYS A 8 -10.90 -0.45 25.55
N HIS A 9 -10.68 -1.78 25.56
CA HIS A 9 -11.67 -2.80 25.94
C HIS A 9 -13.01 -2.76 25.18
N TYR A 10 -13.06 -2.05 24.06
CA TYR A 10 -14.25 -1.95 23.22
C TYR A 10 -14.51 -3.29 22.49
N LYS A 11 -15.78 -3.69 22.43
CA LYS A 11 -16.20 -4.99 21.90
C LYS A 11 -16.80 -4.83 20.50
N TYR A 12 -16.32 -5.64 19.56
CA TYR A 12 -16.75 -5.63 18.17
C TYR A 12 -17.41 -6.95 17.80
N LEU A 13 -18.54 -6.89 17.10
CA LEU A 13 -19.14 -8.05 16.45
C LEU A 13 -18.52 -8.20 15.06
N VAL A 14 -17.80 -9.28 14.82
CA VAL A 14 -17.12 -9.57 13.56
C VAL A 14 -17.56 -10.91 13.00
N ASN A 15 -17.51 -11.06 11.67
CA ASN A 15 -17.73 -12.34 11.03
C ASN A 15 -16.50 -13.23 11.23
N SER A 16 -16.71 -14.47 11.70
CA SER A 16 -15.61 -15.43 11.91
C SER A 16 -14.89 -15.77 10.59
N ALA A 17 -15.57 -15.68 9.44
CA ALA A 17 -14.98 -15.93 8.13
C ALA A 17 -13.91 -14.89 7.74
N ASP A 18 -13.99 -13.66 8.26
CA ASP A 18 -13.06 -12.59 7.91
C ASP A 18 -11.68 -12.80 8.54
N LEU A 19 -11.60 -13.53 9.65
CA LEU A 19 -10.37 -13.74 10.42
C LEU A 19 -9.44 -14.78 9.79
N LYS A 20 -9.85 -15.54 8.76
CA LYS A 20 -9.12 -16.67 8.15
C LYS A 20 -8.79 -17.78 9.18
N PRO A 21 -8.57 -19.04 8.78
CA PRO A 21 -8.33 -20.13 9.73
C PRO A 21 -7.08 -19.89 10.62
N ASP A 22 -6.07 -19.21 10.09
CA ASP A 22 -4.81 -18.95 10.81
C ASP A 22 -4.83 -17.64 11.64
N GLY A 23 -5.97 -16.94 11.73
CA GLY A 23 -6.07 -15.63 12.36
C GLY A 23 -5.62 -14.46 11.48
N ARG A 24 -5.80 -13.23 11.99
CA ARG A 24 -5.49 -11.99 11.26
C ARG A 24 -5.11 -10.86 12.21
N MET A 25 -4.23 -9.95 11.75
CA MET A 25 -4.08 -8.62 12.34
C MET A 25 -5.35 -7.79 12.17
N VAL A 26 -5.84 -7.23 13.26
CA VAL A 26 -7.03 -6.37 13.32
C VAL A 26 -6.67 -5.02 13.93
N GLU A 27 -7.43 -3.98 13.59
CA GLU A 27 -7.24 -2.61 14.07
C GLU A 27 -8.51 -2.11 14.79
N CYS A 28 -8.32 -1.45 15.93
CA CYS A 28 -9.40 -0.89 16.71
C CYS A 28 -9.92 0.40 16.07
N ALA A 29 -11.19 0.42 15.66
CA ALA A 29 -11.82 1.65 15.15
C ALA A 29 -11.99 2.77 16.21
N ASN A 30 -11.84 2.46 17.51
CA ASN A 30 -12.01 3.43 18.59
C ASN A 30 -10.70 4.09 19.04
N CYS A 31 -9.58 3.35 19.07
CA CYS A 31 -8.28 3.88 19.54
C CYS A 31 -7.11 3.68 18.55
N GLY A 32 -7.32 2.99 17.43
CA GLY A 32 -6.29 2.70 16.43
C GLY A 32 -5.29 1.60 16.81
N ASN A 33 -5.42 0.98 17.99
CA ASN A 33 -4.52 -0.11 18.38
C ASN A 33 -4.68 -1.32 17.45
N GLN A 34 -3.56 -1.97 17.13
CA GLN A 34 -3.50 -3.14 16.26
C GLN A 34 -3.04 -4.38 17.06
N TRP A 35 -3.76 -5.49 16.91
CA TRP A 35 -3.39 -6.76 17.55
C TRP A 35 -3.69 -7.96 16.65
N PHE A 36 -3.07 -9.09 16.95
CA PHE A 36 -3.34 -10.34 16.24
C PHE A 36 -4.53 -11.06 16.89
N GLN A 37 -5.54 -11.37 16.09
CA GLN A 37 -6.72 -12.11 16.55
C GLN A 37 -6.68 -13.53 15.98
N GLU A 38 -6.57 -14.50 16.87
CA GLU A 38 -6.74 -15.91 16.55
C GLU A 38 -8.22 -16.23 16.33
N THR A 39 -8.50 -17.09 15.36
CA THR A 39 -9.84 -17.64 15.15
C THR A 39 -10.07 -18.67 16.25
N SER A 40 -11.03 -18.42 17.13
CA SER A 40 -11.44 -19.45 18.09
C SER A 40 -11.95 -20.65 17.29
N SER A 41 -11.18 -21.73 17.24
CA SER A 41 -11.69 -23.00 16.74
C SER A 41 -12.87 -23.37 17.63
N GLU A 42 -14.02 -23.67 17.03
CA GLU A 42 -15.24 -24.08 17.72
C GLU A 42 -15.11 -25.49 18.33
N GLU A 43 -13.93 -25.87 18.82
CA GLU A 43 -13.68 -27.16 19.49
C GLU A 43 -13.66 -27.05 21.04
N GLU A 44 -13.61 -25.85 21.62
CA GLU A 44 -13.76 -25.67 23.08
C GLU A 44 -15.17 -25.27 23.54
N LEU A 45 -16.10 -24.99 22.61
CA LEU A 45 -17.47 -24.58 22.96
C LEU A 45 -18.44 -25.74 23.26
N LEU A 46 -17.99 -27.00 23.17
CA LEU A 46 -18.79 -28.16 23.57
C LEU A 46 -18.59 -28.59 25.03
N SER A 47 -17.84 -27.83 25.83
CA SER A 47 -17.52 -28.21 27.23
C SER A 47 -17.88 -27.16 28.28
N GLN A 48 -18.96 -26.38 28.09
CA GLN A 48 -19.46 -25.52 29.19
C GLN A 48 -20.93 -25.11 29.02
N SER A 49 -21.80 -26.09 28.79
CA SER A 49 -23.26 -25.94 28.95
C SER A 49 -23.69 -26.35 30.36
N VAL A 50 -23.45 -25.51 31.37
CA VAL A 50 -24.18 -25.56 32.65
C VAL A 50 -24.31 -24.14 33.23
N PRO A 51 -25.53 -23.64 33.54
CA PRO A 51 -25.70 -22.35 34.17
C PRO A 51 -25.51 -22.51 35.69
N SER A 52 -24.56 -21.78 36.28
CA SER A 52 -24.58 -21.54 37.72
C SER A 52 -24.36 -20.06 38.02
N SER A 53 -25.46 -19.41 38.34
CA SER A 53 -25.54 -18.26 39.23
C SER A 53 -24.54 -18.41 40.39
N LYS A 54 -23.74 -17.37 40.63
CA LYS A 54 -23.28 -16.98 41.97
C LYS A 54 -22.78 -15.54 41.96
N ILE A 55 -23.55 -14.73 42.67
CA ILE A 55 -23.27 -13.38 43.15
C ILE A 55 -22.02 -13.41 44.05
N SER A 56 -21.08 -12.51 43.84
CA SER A 56 -20.21 -11.99 44.90
C SER A 56 -19.65 -10.61 44.56
N LYS A 57 -19.85 -9.70 45.51
CA LYS A 57 -19.60 -8.25 45.54
C LYS A 57 -18.09 -7.94 45.55
N THR A 58 -17.69 -6.74 45.11
CA THR A 58 -16.99 -5.76 45.98
C THR A 58 -16.95 -4.35 45.35
N ASN A 59 -17.18 -3.40 46.24
CA ASN A 59 -17.37 -1.96 46.14
C ASN A 59 -16.22 -1.14 45.52
N SER A 60 -16.58 -0.05 44.84
CA SER A 60 -15.99 1.28 45.08
C SER A 60 -17.00 2.37 44.73
N GLN A 61 -17.30 3.20 45.74
CA GLN A 61 -18.23 4.33 45.70
C GLN A 61 -17.57 5.55 45.05
N SER A 62 -18.31 6.25 44.18
CA SER A 62 -18.25 7.71 44.09
C SER A 62 -19.60 8.26 43.65
N ASN A 63 -20.00 9.34 44.31
CA ASN A 63 -21.36 9.84 44.47
C ASN A 63 -21.90 10.69 43.29
N ILE A 64 -23.19 10.46 43.00
CA ILE A 64 -24.29 11.42 42.80
C ILE A 64 -24.15 12.52 41.73
N ASN A 65 -24.99 12.46 40.68
CA ASN A 65 -26.11 13.40 40.46
C ASN A 65 -26.97 12.97 39.25
N LEU A 66 -28.27 12.80 39.50
CA LEU A 66 -29.33 12.72 38.49
C LEU A 66 -29.54 14.11 37.89
N ASN A 67 -29.74 14.18 36.58
CA ASN A 67 -30.75 15.03 35.96
C ASN A 67 -31.10 14.44 34.59
N ALA A 68 -32.35 14.01 34.46
CA ALA A 68 -32.97 13.71 33.19
C ALA A 68 -33.20 15.01 32.44
N THR A 69 -32.65 15.09 31.23
CA THR A 69 -33.19 15.94 30.17
C THR A 69 -33.32 15.09 28.94
N ASP A 70 -34.56 15.03 28.48
CA ASP A 70 -35.05 14.46 27.25
C ASP A 70 -34.34 15.05 26.02
N ASP A 71 -34.51 14.37 24.89
CA ASP A 71 -34.15 14.80 23.54
C ASP A 71 -32.66 14.81 23.16
N THR A 72 -32.15 13.66 22.72
CA THR A 72 -31.36 13.67 21.48
C THR A 72 -31.39 12.29 20.80
N GLU A 73 -31.90 12.28 19.57
CA GLU A 73 -31.84 11.14 18.65
C GLU A 73 -30.43 10.52 18.63
N SER A 74 -30.30 9.33 19.24
CA SER A 74 -29.17 8.45 18.96
C SER A 74 -29.34 7.94 17.54
N LYS A 75 -28.83 8.71 16.57
CA LYS A 75 -28.43 8.18 15.27
C LYS A 75 -27.37 7.12 15.57
N ASN A 76 -27.84 5.89 15.69
CA ASN A 76 -27.02 4.69 15.68
C ASN A 76 -26.41 4.64 14.28
N ASN A 77 -25.29 5.33 14.09
CA ASN A 77 -24.46 5.18 12.90
C ASN A 77 -23.90 3.77 12.96
N ILE A 78 -24.64 2.82 12.39
CA ILE A 78 -24.17 1.47 12.13
C ILE A 78 -23.06 1.64 11.10
N TYR A 79 -21.82 1.70 11.56
CA TYR A 79 -20.65 1.58 10.70
C TYR A 79 -20.61 0.13 10.24
N LEU A 80 -21.21 -0.13 9.08
CA LEU A 80 -21.01 -1.40 8.40
C LEU A 80 -19.50 -1.57 8.20
N PRO A 81 -18.94 -2.79 8.35
CA PRO A 81 -17.55 -3.05 8.01
C PRO A 81 -17.42 -2.94 6.49
N SER A 82 -17.20 -1.72 6.00
CA SER A 82 -16.63 -1.53 4.70
C SER A 82 -15.23 -2.09 4.80
N THR A 83 -14.99 -3.23 4.15
CA THR A 83 -13.64 -3.66 3.86
C THR A 83 -13.01 -2.53 3.06
N ILE A 84 -12.20 -1.69 3.71
CA ILE A 84 -11.40 -0.69 3.05
C ILE A 84 -10.38 -1.48 2.23
N VAL A 85 -10.73 -1.70 0.97
CA VAL A 85 -9.81 -2.20 -0.04
C VAL A 85 -8.83 -1.05 -0.24
N ASN A 86 -7.65 -1.16 0.37
CA ASN A 86 -6.56 -0.25 0.06
C ASN A 86 -6.26 -0.40 -1.43
N GLU A 87 -6.75 0.55 -2.22
CA GLU A 87 -6.44 0.61 -3.64
C GLU A 87 -4.93 0.78 -3.76
N GLN A 88 -4.27 -0.17 -4.44
CA GLN A 88 -2.87 -0.02 -4.76
C GLN A 88 -2.71 1.23 -5.60
N LYS A 89 -2.08 2.28 -5.06
CA LYS A 89 -1.78 3.49 -5.83
C LYS A 89 -0.91 3.07 -7.02
N VAL A 90 -1.49 3.07 -8.22
CA VAL A 90 -0.72 2.78 -9.42
C VAL A 90 0.27 3.91 -9.63
N SER A 91 1.56 3.58 -9.74
CA SER A 91 2.60 4.58 -10.01
C SER A 91 2.39 5.11 -11.43
N ILE A 92 2.00 6.39 -11.55
CA ILE A 92 1.83 7.08 -12.83
C ILE A 92 3.11 7.00 -13.67
N ILE A 93 4.27 7.00 -13.01
CA ILE A 93 5.59 6.88 -13.64
C ILE A 93 5.74 5.51 -14.32
N ASN A 94 5.34 4.42 -13.66
CA ASN A 94 5.44 3.08 -14.25
C ASN A 94 4.49 2.93 -15.44
N SER A 95 3.29 3.51 -15.35
CA SER A 95 2.35 3.53 -16.48
C SER A 95 2.93 4.31 -17.68
N PHE A 96 3.46 5.51 -17.42
CA PHE A 96 4.09 6.32 -18.46
C PHE A 96 5.28 5.62 -19.11
N LEU A 97 6.12 4.94 -18.32
CA LEU A 97 7.27 4.19 -18.81
C LEU A 97 6.84 3.08 -19.78
N VAL A 98 5.78 2.33 -19.46
CA VAL A 98 5.23 1.29 -20.35
C VAL A 98 4.73 1.88 -21.67
N ILE A 99 3.96 2.98 -21.61
CA ILE A 99 3.49 3.68 -22.82
C ILE A 99 4.67 4.18 -23.67
N PHE A 100 5.69 4.74 -23.02
CA PHE A 100 6.87 5.27 -23.69
C PHE A 100 7.65 4.17 -24.42
N ILE A 101 7.83 3.01 -23.79
CA ILE A 101 8.45 1.85 -24.44
C ILE A 101 7.64 1.41 -25.66
N LEU A 102 6.31 1.32 -25.54
CA LEU A 102 5.45 0.93 -26.66
C LEU A 102 5.59 1.91 -27.83
N PHE A 103 5.62 3.21 -27.54
CA PHE A 103 5.82 4.24 -28.55
C PHE A 103 7.17 4.11 -29.25
N ILE A 104 8.25 3.82 -28.52
CA ILE A 104 9.58 3.57 -29.10
C ILE A 104 9.55 2.35 -30.03
N LEU A 105 8.89 1.26 -29.63
CA LEU A 105 8.81 0.06 -30.47
C LEU A 105 8.06 0.34 -31.78
N ILE A 106 6.94 1.06 -31.70
CA ILE A 106 6.14 1.42 -32.88
C ILE A 106 6.92 2.35 -33.81
N THR A 107 7.53 3.41 -33.25
CA THR A 107 8.31 4.38 -34.04
C THR A 107 9.54 3.73 -34.66
N SER A 108 10.26 2.90 -33.92
CA SER A 108 11.41 2.12 -34.42
C SER A 108 11.00 1.19 -35.56
N PHE A 109 9.91 0.42 -35.40
CA PHE A 109 9.40 -0.44 -36.46
C PHE A 109 9.02 0.35 -37.71
N TRP A 110 8.36 1.50 -37.54
CA TRP A 110 7.99 2.36 -38.65
C TRP A 110 9.22 2.96 -39.36
N LEU A 111 10.24 3.36 -38.59
CA LEU A 111 11.51 3.87 -39.11
C LEU A 111 12.25 2.80 -39.91
N LEU A 112 12.32 1.56 -39.40
CA LEU A 112 12.90 0.41 -40.10
C LEU A 112 12.15 0.12 -41.39
N ARG A 113 10.81 0.22 -41.38
CA ARG A 113 9.99 0.02 -42.58
C ARG A 113 10.21 1.13 -43.62
N LEU A 114 10.39 2.38 -43.20
CA LEU A 114 10.54 3.53 -44.10
C LEU A 114 11.90 3.56 -44.79
N TYR A 115 12.98 3.31 -44.04
CA TYR A 115 14.35 3.45 -44.54
C TYR A 115 15.02 2.11 -44.93
N GLY A 116 14.43 0.98 -44.56
CA GLY A 116 14.98 -0.35 -44.86
C GLY A 116 16.38 -0.56 -44.29
N THR A 117 17.21 -1.35 -44.98
CA THR A 117 18.60 -1.63 -44.59
C THR A 117 19.53 -0.42 -44.72
N ASN A 118 19.14 0.59 -45.50
CA ASN A 118 19.94 1.80 -45.70
C ASN A 118 20.11 2.63 -44.42
N ILE A 119 19.21 2.47 -43.43
CA ILE A 119 19.32 3.16 -42.15
C ILE A 119 20.65 2.86 -41.45
N PHE A 120 21.14 1.61 -41.53
CA PHE A 120 22.39 1.20 -40.87
C PHE A 120 23.60 1.87 -41.51
N VAL A 121 23.61 2.01 -42.84
CA VAL A 121 24.68 2.69 -43.58
C VAL A 121 24.73 4.16 -43.22
N ILE A 122 23.56 4.82 -43.18
CA ILE A 122 23.42 6.23 -42.84
C ILE A 122 23.84 6.49 -41.38
N ILE A 123 23.35 5.68 -40.44
CA ILE A 123 23.73 5.76 -39.02
C ILE A 123 25.24 5.56 -38.85
N ASN A 124 25.81 4.54 -39.51
CA ASN A 124 27.24 4.28 -39.42
C ASN A 124 28.08 5.44 -39.97
N PHE A 125 27.67 6.01 -41.10
CA PHE A 125 28.31 7.20 -41.67
C PHE A 125 28.30 8.38 -40.68
N TYR A 126 27.14 8.72 -40.12
CA TYR A 126 27.05 9.83 -39.16
C TYR A 126 27.81 9.58 -37.87
N LEU A 127 27.80 8.35 -37.34
CA LEU A 127 28.58 7.99 -36.15
C LEU A 127 30.08 8.13 -36.41
N GLN A 128 30.56 7.66 -37.56
CA GLN A 128 31.96 7.77 -37.93
C GLN A 128 32.41 9.22 -38.06
N GLU A 129 31.63 10.06 -38.76
CA GLU A 129 31.89 11.50 -38.87
C GLU A 129 31.86 12.19 -37.51
N PHE A 130 30.91 11.84 -36.64
CA PHE A 130 30.85 12.37 -35.28
C PHE A 130 32.10 12.02 -34.46
N PHE A 131 32.52 10.76 -34.45
CA PHE A 131 33.72 10.33 -33.73
C PHE A 131 35.00 10.96 -34.28
N PHE A 132 35.08 11.15 -35.59
CA PHE A 132 36.19 11.87 -36.21
C PHE A 132 36.28 13.31 -35.70
N ASN A 133 35.17 14.05 -35.73
CA ASN A 133 35.12 15.42 -35.22
C ASN A 133 35.43 15.48 -33.71
N LEU A 134 34.87 14.56 -32.93
CA LEU A 134 35.15 14.47 -31.50
C LEU A 134 36.64 14.21 -31.24
N LYS A 135 37.28 13.33 -32.02
CA LYS A 135 38.71 13.05 -31.91
C LYS A 135 39.58 14.28 -32.19
N LEU A 136 39.21 15.09 -33.18
CA LEU A 136 39.92 16.34 -33.47
C LEU A 136 39.84 17.30 -32.28
N ILE A 137 38.62 17.50 -31.74
CA ILE A 137 38.39 18.36 -30.58
C ILE A 137 39.20 17.89 -29.36
N ILE A 138 39.16 16.58 -29.05
CA ILE A 138 39.92 16.02 -27.93
C ILE A 138 41.42 16.23 -28.12
N ASN A 139 41.93 16.04 -29.35
CA ASN A 139 43.35 16.22 -29.64
C ASN A 139 43.79 17.69 -29.49
N ASP A 140 42.96 18.64 -29.92
CA ASP A 140 43.24 20.06 -29.75
C ASP A 140 43.20 20.47 -28.28
N ILE A 141 42.22 19.98 -27.51
CA ILE A 141 42.16 20.16 -26.06
C ILE A 141 43.41 19.57 -25.39
N ALA A 142 43.84 18.37 -25.78
CA ALA A 142 45.04 17.74 -25.22
C ALA A 142 46.30 18.58 -25.47
N LYS A 143 46.44 19.17 -26.66
CA LYS A 143 47.54 20.09 -26.97
C LYS A 143 47.49 21.36 -26.11
N ILE A 144 46.31 21.96 -25.94
CA ILE A 144 46.14 23.15 -25.09
C ILE A 144 46.53 22.82 -23.65
N ILE A 145 46.07 21.68 -23.12
CA ILE A 145 46.41 21.22 -21.78
C ILE A 145 47.93 21.01 -21.63
N TYR A 146 48.57 20.36 -22.61
CA TYR A 146 50.03 20.17 -22.63
C TYR A 146 50.77 21.51 -22.58
N LEU A 147 50.36 22.49 -23.38
CA LEU A 147 50.96 23.83 -23.41
C LEU A 147 50.77 24.62 -22.11
N ILE A 148 49.71 24.34 -21.35
CA ILE A 148 49.45 25.00 -20.05
C ILE A 148 50.27 24.35 -18.93
N LEU A 149 50.47 23.02 -19.00
CA LEU A 149 51.12 22.25 -17.93
C LEU A 149 52.66 22.19 -18.06
N ASN A 150 53.20 22.38 -19.26
CA ASN A 150 54.64 22.29 -19.56
C ASN A 150 55.15 23.53 -20.28
#